data_AF-A0A3B9UCQ6-F1
#
_entry.id   AF-A0A3B9UCQ6-F1
#
_cell.length_a   1.000
_cell.length_b   1.000
_cell.length_c   1.000
_cell.angle_alpha   90.00
_cell.angle_beta   90.00
_cell.angle_gamma   90.00
#
_symmetry.space_group_name_H-M   'P 1'
#
loop_
_entity.id
_entity.type
_entity.pdbx_description
1 polymer ?
#
loop_
_entity_poly.entity_id
_entity_poly.type
_entity_poly.pdbx_seq_one_letter_code
_entity_poly.pdbx_strand_id
1 'polypeptide(L)'
;MKTIINPSVLERLPELTAQFAAGQPNHVVLDNFLNEEVANALHQHFPSVDSLKVKRKSLNENKVEDYHFERWDPIFTEVRNAIRSSEFGTWISTLTGIDNLQTPDDALGSGLHQGGQG
;
A
#
# COMPACT_ATOMS: atom_id res chain seq x y z
N MET A 1 -5.79 1.48 18.05
CA MET A 1 -5.47 1.54 16.61
C MET A 1 -6.42 2.55 16.01
N LYS A 2 -5.95 3.74 15.62
CA LYS A 2 -6.66 4.45 14.53
C LYS A 2 -6.66 3.44 13.39
N THR A 3 -7.82 2.95 12.98
CA THR A 3 -7.91 1.89 11.97
C THR A 3 -7.30 2.44 10.70
N ILE A 4 -6.11 1.98 10.31
CA ILE A 4 -5.43 2.51 9.12
C ILE A 4 -6.17 2.03 7.87
N ILE A 5 -6.44 0.73 7.85
CA ILE A 5 -7.30 0.06 6.88
C ILE A 5 -8.74 0.25 7.34
N ASN A 6 -9.63 0.55 6.41
CA ASN A 6 -11.05 0.74 6.66
C ASN A 6 -11.68 -0.60 7.10
N PRO A 7 -12.32 -0.67 8.28
CA PRO A 7 -12.94 -1.90 8.79
C PRO A 7 -13.96 -2.51 7.83
N SER A 8 -14.71 -1.68 7.11
CA SER A 8 -15.73 -2.15 6.16
C SER A 8 -15.13 -2.98 5.01
N VAL A 9 -13.85 -2.79 4.69
CA VAL A 9 -13.15 -3.63 3.70
C VAL A 9 -12.81 -4.99 4.31
N LEU A 10 -12.30 -5.00 5.54
CA LEU A 10 -11.91 -6.24 6.23
C LEU A 10 -13.10 -7.16 6.48
N GLU A 11 -14.26 -6.57 6.81
CA GLU A 11 -15.52 -7.27 7.06
C GLU A 11 -16.11 -7.94 5.80
N ARG A 12 -15.72 -7.48 4.60
CA ARG A 12 -16.21 -8.02 3.31
C ARG A 12 -15.40 -9.20 2.78
N LEU A 13 -14.52 -9.80 3.59
CA LEU A 13 -13.62 -10.87 3.16
C LEU A 13 -14.30 -11.98 2.32
N PRO A 14 -15.44 -12.57 2.72
CA PRO A 14 -16.06 -13.64 1.91
C PRO A 14 -16.52 -13.17 0.52
N GLU A 15 -17.05 -11.95 0.43
CA GLU A 15 -17.48 -11.34 -0.83
C GLU A 15 -16.27 -11.07 -1.75
N LEU A 16 -15.20 -10.49 -1.19
CA LEU A 16 -13.99 -10.15 -1.92
C LEU A 16 -13.24 -11.39 -2.40
N THR A 17 -13.21 -12.47 -1.60
CA THR A 17 -12.66 -13.78 -2.02
C THR A 17 -13.43 -14.32 -3.23
N ALA A 18 -14.77 -14.27 -3.19
CA ALA A 18 -15.60 -14.73 -4.30
C ALA A 18 -15.37 -13.89 -5.58
N GLN A 19 -15.25 -12.57 -5.44
CA GLN A 19 -14.93 -11.67 -6.56
C GLN A 19 -13.55 -11.96 -7.14
N PHE A 20 -12.53 -12.11 -6.29
CA PHE A 20 -11.17 -12.45 -6.71
C PHE A 20 -11.13 -13.74 -7.52
N ALA A 21 -11.81 -14.79 -7.04
CA ALA A 21 -11.88 -16.09 -7.71
C ALA A 21 -12.67 -16.05 -9.04
N ALA A 22 -13.61 -15.11 -9.20
CA ALA A 22 -14.41 -14.97 -10.41
C ALA A 22 -13.73 -14.12 -11.50
N GLY A 23 -12.72 -13.30 -11.16
CA GLY A 23 -12.01 -12.45 -12.12
C GLY A 23 -11.23 -13.24 -13.17
N GLN A 24 -11.14 -12.72 -14.40
CA GLN A 24 -10.25 -13.26 -15.44
C GLN A 24 -9.35 -12.15 -16.04
N PRO A 25 -8.05 -12.11 -15.71
CA PRO A 25 -7.36 -12.92 -14.68
C PRO A 25 -7.90 -12.63 -13.27
N ASN A 26 -7.62 -13.49 -12.28
CA ASN A 26 -8.09 -13.31 -10.90
C ASN A 26 -7.69 -11.92 -10.35
N HIS A 27 -8.68 -11.12 -9.99
CA HIS A 27 -8.48 -9.76 -9.45
C HIS A 27 -9.69 -9.33 -8.63
N VAL A 28 -9.47 -8.42 -7.68
CA VAL A 28 -10.53 -7.75 -6.92
C VAL A 28 -10.13 -6.30 -6.66
N VAL A 29 -11.11 -5.40 -6.56
CA VAL A 29 -10.91 -4.00 -6.21
C VAL A 29 -11.33 -3.78 -4.77
N LEU A 30 -10.45 -3.15 -3.98
CA LEU A 30 -10.73 -2.80 -2.58
C LEU A 30 -11.06 -1.30 -2.49
N ASP A 31 -12.31 -0.94 -2.79
CA ASP A 31 -12.75 0.45 -2.66
C ASP A 31 -12.73 0.91 -1.20
N ASN A 32 -12.36 2.18 -0.99
CA ASN A 32 -12.21 2.78 0.34
C ASN A 32 -11.25 2.01 1.25
N PHE A 33 -10.16 1.47 0.70
CA PHE A 33 -9.19 0.64 1.41
C PHE A 33 -8.65 1.27 2.70
N LEU A 34 -8.25 2.55 2.63
CA LEU A 34 -7.80 3.30 3.80
C LEU A 34 -8.98 4.02 4.42
N ASN A 35 -8.93 4.23 5.74
CA ASN A 35 -9.83 5.19 6.37
C ASN A 35 -9.62 6.58 5.76
N GLU A 36 -10.72 7.31 5.54
CA GLU A 36 -10.72 8.58 4.80
C GLU A 36 -9.73 9.61 5.39
N GLU A 37 -9.71 9.75 6.72
CA GLU A 37 -8.77 10.64 7.41
C GLU A 37 -7.30 10.29 7.14
N VAL A 38 -6.99 8.99 7.04
CA VAL A 38 -5.65 8.50 6.73
C VAL A 38 -5.30 8.79 5.27
N ALA A 39 -6.24 8.54 4.35
CA ALA A 39 -6.05 8.87 2.93
C ALA A 39 -5.81 10.37 2.72
N ASN A 40 -6.59 11.22 3.39
CA ASN A 40 -6.45 12.66 3.35
C ASN A 40 -5.11 13.12 3.94
N ALA A 41 -4.67 12.53 5.06
CA ALA A 41 -3.36 12.82 5.64
C ALA A 41 -2.22 12.42 4.70
N LEU A 42 -2.26 11.22 4.11
CA LEU A 42 -1.27 10.80 3.11
C LEU A 42 -1.20 11.77 1.93
N HIS A 43 -2.35 12.21 1.42
CA HIS A 43 -2.42 13.16 0.32
C HIS A 43 -1.82 14.52 0.70
N GLN A 44 -2.21 15.06 1.85
CA GLN A 44 -1.74 16.35 2.35
C GLN A 44 -0.23 16.36 2.62
N HIS A 45 0.31 15.27 3.14
CA HIS A 45 1.71 15.15 3.53
C HIS A 45 2.59 14.52 2.44
N PHE A 46 2.05 14.21 1.26
CA PHE A 46 2.83 13.57 0.21
C PHE A 46 4.00 14.47 -0.22
N PRO A 47 5.25 13.96 -0.22
CA PRO A 47 6.41 14.77 -0.56
C PRO A 47 6.35 15.26 -2.00
N SER A 48 6.91 16.44 -2.26
CA SER A 48 7.07 16.93 -3.63
C SER A 48 8.13 16.11 -4.37
N VAL A 49 8.01 16.02 -5.70
CA VAL A 49 8.96 15.30 -6.57
C VAL A 49 10.41 15.70 -6.30
N ASP A 50 10.66 17.00 -6.08
CA ASP A 50 12.01 17.52 -5.87
C ASP A 50 12.61 17.14 -4.52
N SER A 51 11.79 16.78 -3.54
CA SER A 51 12.22 16.41 -2.19
C SER A 51 12.65 14.94 -2.07
N LEU A 52 12.22 14.08 -2.99
CA LEU A 52 12.58 12.66 -3.01
C LEU A 52 14.02 12.48 -3.51
N LYS A 53 14.81 11.68 -2.79
CA LYS A 53 16.27 11.62 -2.96
C LYS A 53 16.75 10.83 -4.17
N VAL A 54 16.10 9.71 -4.47
CA VAL A 54 16.56 8.82 -5.53
C VAL A 54 15.82 9.16 -6.81
N LYS A 55 16.57 9.56 -7.83
CA LYS A 55 16.02 9.93 -9.15
C LYS A 55 16.36 8.83 -10.15
N ARG A 56 15.33 8.26 -10.76
CA ARG A 56 15.44 7.19 -11.76
C ARG A 56 14.93 7.70 -13.10
N LYS A 57 15.83 7.83 -14.07
CA LYS A 57 15.49 8.23 -15.44
C LYS A 57 16.21 7.32 -16.41
N SER A 58 15.45 6.47 -17.09
CA SER A 58 15.91 5.58 -18.14
C SER A 58 14.85 5.45 -19.23
N LEU A 59 15.10 4.62 -20.25
CA LEU A 59 14.09 4.27 -21.24
C LEU A 59 12.85 3.60 -20.62
N ASN A 60 13.03 2.88 -19.50
CA ASN A 60 11.99 2.06 -18.87
C ASN A 60 11.33 2.73 -17.66
N GLU A 61 11.93 3.79 -17.11
CA GLU A 61 11.42 4.43 -15.89
C GLU A 61 11.71 5.94 -15.86
N ASN A 62 10.74 6.72 -15.39
CA ASN A 62 10.88 8.12 -15.05
C ASN A 62 10.18 8.38 -13.72
N LYS A 63 10.90 8.12 -12.62
CA LYS A 63 10.37 8.18 -11.25
C LYS A 63 11.37 8.74 -10.25
N VAL A 64 10.85 9.21 -9.13
CA VAL A 64 11.61 9.55 -7.94
C VAL A 64 11.13 8.70 -6.76
N GLU A 65 12.05 8.37 -5.85
CA GLU A 65 11.78 7.51 -4.70
C GLU A 65 12.56 7.94 -3.44
N ASP A 66 12.00 7.68 -2.25
CA ASP A 66 12.74 7.62 -0.99
C ASP A 66 12.14 6.51 -0.11
N TYR A 67 13.02 5.66 0.41
CA TYR A 67 12.69 4.50 1.25
C TYR A 67 12.94 4.76 2.74
N HIS A 68 13.45 5.95 3.10
CA HIS A 68 13.66 6.38 4.48
C HIS A 68 12.40 7.03 5.05
N PHE A 69 11.46 6.19 5.49
CA PHE A 69 10.16 6.63 6.03
C PHE A 69 10.29 7.59 7.22
N GLU A 70 11.37 7.51 8.00
CA GLU A 70 11.67 8.37 9.14
C GLU A 70 11.91 9.85 8.77
N ARG A 71 12.10 10.16 7.48
CA ARG A 71 12.22 11.54 6.98
C ARG A 71 10.88 12.20 6.65
N TRP A 72 9.82 11.40 6.60
CA TRP A 72 8.50 11.82 6.16
C TRP A 72 7.52 11.82 7.32
N ASP A 73 6.31 12.31 7.06
CA ASP A 73 5.26 12.33 8.07
C ASP A 73 5.02 10.91 8.64
N PRO A 74 4.87 10.74 9.97
CA PRO A 74 4.67 9.42 10.58
C PRO A 74 3.54 8.59 9.97
N ILE A 75 2.53 9.22 9.35
CA ILE A 75 1.42 8.53 8.69
C ILE A 75 1.88 7.51 7.64
N PHE A 76 2.99 7.77 6.92
CA PHE A 76 3.53 6.83 5.95
C PHE A 76 4.07 5.56 6.62
N THR A 77 4.71 5.72 7.78
CA THR A 77 5.19 4.58 8.59
C THR A 77 4.02 3.79 9.18
N GLU A 78 2.99 4.48 9.67
CA GLU A 78 1.77 3.83 10.20
C GLU A 78 1.07 2.98 9.13
N VAL A 79 0.94 3.49 7.90
CA VAL A 79 0.35 2.76 6.76
C VAL A 79 1.20 1.59 6.32
N ARG A 80 2.52 1.78 6.21
CA ARG A 80 3.46 0.68 5.95
C ARG A 80 3.27 -0.43 6.99
N ASN A 81 3.25 -0.09 8.28
CA ASN A 81 3.14 -1.09 9.34
C ASN A 81 1.79 -1.80 9.36
N ALA A 82 0.69 -1.12 9.02
CA ALA A 82 -0.62 -1.75 8.93
C ALA A 82 -0.68 -2.80 7.81
N ILE A 83 -0.19 -2.46 6.61
CA ILE A 83 -0.14 -3.39 5.46
C ILE A 83 0.83 -4.55 5.73
N ARG A 84 1.91 -4.31 6.47
CA ARG A 84 2.91 -5.32 6.83
C ARG A 84 2.55 -6.15 8.06
N SER A 85 1.41 -5.87 8.69
CA SER A 85 0.98 -6.58 9.89
C SER A 85 0.67 -8.04 9.59
N SER A 86 0.88 -8.93 10.57
CA SER A 86 0.49 -10.34 10.47
C SER A 86 -1.03 -10.51 10.30
N GLU A 87 -1.81 -9.60 10.88
CA GLU A 87 -3.27 -9.53 10.72
C GLU A 87 -3.64 -9.33 9.25
N PHE A 88 -3.11 -8.29 8.60
CA PHE A 88 -3.40 -8.04 7.18
C PHE A 88 -2.82 -9.14 6.28
N GLY A 89 -1.63 -9.66 6.59
CA GLY A 89 -1.02 -10.79 5.88
C GLY A 89 -1.91 -12.04 5.90
N THR A 90 -2.51 -12.36 7.04
CA THR A 90 -3.46 -13.48 7.18
C THR A 90 -4.75 -13.22 6.39
N TRP A 91 -5.25 -11.99 6.45
CA TRP A 91 -6.45 -11.57 5.73
C TRP A 91 -6.27 -11.69 4.21
N ILE A 92 -5.18 -11.15 3.66
CA ILE A 92 -4.92 -11.20 2.21
C ILE A 92 -4.57 -12.62 1.72
N SER A 93 -3.92 -13.43 2.55
CA SER A 93 -3.69 -14.85 2.25
C SER A 93 -5.03 -15.59 2.10
N THR A 94 -5.98 -15.31 3.01
CA THR A 94 -7.33 -15.87 2.93
C THR A 94 -8.10 -15.38 1.69
N LEU A 95 -7.98 -14.09 1.38
CA LEU A 95 -8.65 -13.49 0.21
C LEU A 95 -8.20 -14.15 -1.10
N THR A 96 -6.88 -14.33 -1.23
CA THR A 96 -6.26 -14.77 -2.49
C THR A 96 -6.09 -16.28 -2.60
N GLY A 97 -6.16 -17.01 -1.49
CA GLY A 97 -5.82 -18.44 -1.42
C GLY A 97 -4.32 -18.72 -1.53
N ILE A 98 -3.47 -17.70 -1.36
CA ILE A 98 -2.01 -17.85 -1.36
C ILE A 98 -1.53 -17.88 0.09
N ASP A 99 -1.04 -19.03 0.52
CA ASP A 99 -0.59 -19.23 1.90
C ASP A 99 0.71 -18.46 2.20
N ASN A 100 0.85 -18.04 3.46
CA ASN A 100 2.08 -17.46 4.01
C ASN A 100 2.60 -16.23 3.25
N LEU A 101 1.71 -15.33 2.80
CA LEU A 101 2.14 -14.04 2.26
C LEU A 101 2.90 -13.25 3.32
N GLN A 102 4.08 -12.75 2.94
CA GLN A 102 4.97 -11.96 3.79
C GLN A 102 5.42 -10.71 3.05
N THR A 103 5.60 -9.64 3.80
CA THR A 103 6.28 -8.43 3.31
C THR A 103 7.70 -8.37 3.85
N PRO A 104 8.72 -8.05 3.04
CA PRO A 104 10.08 -7.89 3.52
C PRO A 104 10.18 -6.75 4.56
N ASP A 105 11.09 -6.90 5.53
CA ASP A 105 11.34 -5.89 6.58
C ASP A 105 12.48 -4.93 6.27
N ASP A 106 13.04 -5.00 5.08
CA ASP A 106 14.11 -4.12 4.64
C ASP A 106 13.58 -2.97 3.76
N ALA A 107 14.51 -2.21 3.20
CA ALA A 107 14.23 -1.12 2.27
C ALA A 107 13.91 -1.63 0.84
N LEU A 108 13.99 -2.93 0.58
CA LEU A 108 13.75 -3.48 -0.75
C LEU A 108 12.25 -3.64 -0.97
N GLY A 109 11.75 -3.00 -2.03
CA GLY A 109 10.35 -3.08 -2.41
C GLY A 109 9.39 -2.26 -1.52
N SER A 110 9.89 -1.36 -0.68
CA SER A 110 9.07 -0.41 0.07
C SER A 110 9.64 1.01 0.01
N GLY A 111 8.79 2.01 -0.17
CA GLY A 111 9.19 3.40 -0.29
C GLY A 111 8.07 4.27 -0.86
N LEU A 112 8.24 5.59 -0.74
CA LEU A 112 7.36 6.55 -1.39
C LEU A 112 7.87 6.78 -2.80
N HIS A 113 7.02 6.52 -3.80
CA HIS A 113 7.37 6.65 -5.21
C HIS A 113 6.46 7.69 -5.86
N GLN A 114 7.03 8.48 -6.77
CA GLN A 114 6.26 9.39 -7.62
C GLN A 114 6.82 9.34 -9.05
N GLY A 115 5.93 9.14 -10.03
CA GLY A 115 6.27 9.23 -11.45
C GLY A 115 6.30 10.67 -11.94
N GLY A 116 7.01 10.91 -13.05
CA GLY A 116 6.83 12.14 -13.82
C GLY A 116 5.44 12.22 -14.48
N GLN A 117 5.13 13.32 -15.16
CA GLN A 117 3.97 13.33 -16.06
C GLN A 117 4.19 12.31 -17.17
N GLY A 118 3.23 11.39 -17.32
CA GLY A 118 3.21 10.34 -18.34
C GLY A 118 2.89 10.87 -19.72
#